data_AF-A0A9Q5HWC3-F1
#
_entry.id   AF-A0A9Q5HWC3-F1
#
_cell.length_a   1.000
_cell.length_b   1.000
_cell.length_c   1.000
_cell.angle_alpha   90.00
_cell.angle_beta   90.00
_cell.angle_gamma   90.00
#
_symmetry.space_group_name_H-M   'P 1'
#
loop_
_entity.id
_entity.type
_entity.pdbx_description
1 polymer ?
#
loop_
_entity_poly.entity_id
_entity_poly.type
_entity_poly.pdbx_seq_one_letter_code
_entity_poly.pdbx_strand_id
1 'polypeptide(L)'
;MEILAFRAKVIQVPNVIVQLTRHDEWTSQHPGIMGPRNAFLYFGPSNSPGQVAYGNGERVPMPYYLRKKKDGSNSRYFNAQGGKEFKWKTVSSQRMELCDSLNVYAVWEKAPPGLEHDAQVTLSATSLAFATEVLTTLMLNLVAKQLDFW
;
A
#
# COMPACT_ATOMS: atom_id res chain seq x y z
N MET A 1 -12.96 -13.51 4.07
CA MET A 1 -11.54 -13.36 3.70
C MET A 1 -11.52 -13.18 2.20
N GLU A 2 -11.20 -12.00 1.71
CA GLU A 2 -11.30 -11.68 0.27
C GLU A 2 -9.91 -11.64 -0.36
N ILE A 3 -9.78 -12.23 -1.55
CA ILE A 3 -8.56 -12.18 -2.35
C ILE A 3 -8.59 -10.88 -3.15
N LEU A 4 -7.60 -10.02 -2.92
CA LEU A 4 -7.51 -8.72 -3.57
C LEU A 4 -6.90 -8.85 -4.97
N ALA A 5 -7.56 -8.33 -6.00
CA ALA A 5 -7.04 -8.36 -7.37
C ALA A 5 -6.61 -6.96 -7.85
N PHE A 6 -5.30 -6.74 -7.88
CA PHE A 6 -4.67 -5.53 -8.42
C PHE A 6 -3.57 -5.88 -9.41
N ARG A 7 -3.40 -5.01 -10.40
CA ARG A 7 -2.28 -5.05 -11.33
C ARG A 7 -1.34 -3.90 -11.05
N ALA A 8 -0.04 -4.20 -11.03
CA ALA A 8 1.01 -3.19 -11.08
C ALA A 8 1.53 -3.06 -12.52
N LYS A 9 1.67 -1.82 -13.00
CA LYS A 9 2.37 -1.50 -14.25
C LYS A 9 3.54 -0.58 -13.91
N VAL A 10 4.74 -0.96 -14.36
CA VAL A 10 5.96 -0.17 -14.15
C VAL A 10 6.36 0.48 -15.47
N ILE A 11 6.61 1.79 -15.45
CA ILE A 11 7.01 2.59 -16.61
C ILE A 11 8.25 3.40 -16.23
N GLN A 12 9.29 3.39 -17.06
CA GLN A 12 10.53 4.15 -16.81
C GLN A 12 10.68 5.27 -17.84
N VAL A 13 10.35 6.52 -17.50
CA VAL A 13 10.62 7.69 -18.37
C VAL A 13 10.65 9.02 -17.58
N PRO A 14 11.79 9.72 -17.43
CA PRO A 14 13.14 9.16 -17.21
C PRO A 14 13.26 8.42 -15.86
N ASN A 15 12.30 8.61 -14.94
CA ASN A 15 12.22 7.96 -13.63
C ASN A 15 11.18 6.83 -13.62
N VAL A 16 11.21 5.98 -12.58
CA VAL A 16 10.22 4.91 -12.38
C VAL A 16 8.86 5.50 -12.02
N ILE A 17 7.81 5.02 -12.67
CA ILE A 17 6.41 5.22 -12.29
C ILE A 17 5.80 3.85 -12.10
N VAL A 18 5.27 3.58 -10.91
CA VAL A 18 4.47 2.39 -10.65
C VAL A 18 3.01 2.79 -10.58
N GLN A 19 2.19 2.24 -11.47
CA GLN A 19 0.74 2.38 -11.46
C GLN A 19 0.14 1.13 -10.82
N LEU A 20 -0.65 1.30 -9.77
CA LEU A 20 -1.49 0.27 -9.17
C LEU A 20 -2.93 0.45 -9.65
N THR A 21 -3.54 -0.60 -10.17
CA THR A 21 -4.90 -0.57 -10.71
C THR A 21 -5.71 -1.73 -10.16
N ARG A 22 -6.90 -1.44 -9.62
CA ARG A 22 -7.90 -2.46 -9.28
C ARG A 22 -8.41 -3.18 -10.54
N HIS A 23 -8.51 -4.52 -10.46
CA HIS A 23 -9.17 -5.31 -11.49
C HIS A 23 -10.66 -4.99 -11.57
N ASP A 24 -11.18 -4.92 -12.80
CA ASP A 24 -12.59 -4.63 -13.07
C ASP A 24 -13.51 -5.70 -12.49
N GLU A 25 -13.25 -6.96 -12.81
CA GLU A 25 -14.06 -8.11 -12.38
C GLU A 25 -14.20 -8.16 -10.85
N TRP A 26 -13.08 -7.98 -10.14
CA TRP A 26 -13.08 -7.93 -8.69
C TRP A 26 -13.83 -6.70 -8.15
N THR A 27 -13.66 -5.54 -8.77
CA THR A 27 -14.38 -4.31 -8.35
C THR A 27 -15.90 -4.46 -8.53
N SER A 28 -16.35 -5.10 -9.62
CA SER A 28 -17.78 -5.35 -9.88
C SER A 28 -18.43 -6.21 -8.81
N GLN A 29 -17.67 -7.09 -8.15
CA GLN A 29 -18.16 -7.94 -7.06
C GLN A 29 -18.22 -7.20 -5.71
N HIS A 30 -17.56 -6.03 -5.59
CA HIS A 30 -17.43 -5.29 -4.34
C HIS A 30 -17.85 -3.81 -4.54
N PRO A 31 -19.16 -3.54 -4.73
CA PRO A 31 -19.66 -2.19 -5.05
C PRO A 31 -19.44 -1.18 -3.92
N GLY A 32 -19.19 -1.63 -2.69
CA GLY A 32 -18.87 -0.78 -1.54
C GLY A 32 -17.45 -0.21 -1.53
N ILE A 33 -16.60 -0.58 -2.50
CA ILE A 33 -15.25 -0.01 -2.58
C ILE A 33 -15.34 1.43 -3.07
N MET A 34 -14.86 2.33 -2.22
CA MET A 34 -14.79 3.75 -2.51
C MET A 34 -13.39 4.16 -2.97
N GLY A 35 -13.28 5.44 -3.33
CA GLY A 35 -12.01 6.06 -3.66
C GLY A 35 -11.49 5.71 -5.06
N PRO A 36 -10.28 6.19 -5.37
CA PRO A 36 -9.75 6.12 -6.72
C PRO A 36 -9.41 4.69 -7.12
N ARG A 37 -9.63 4.40 -8.40
CA ARG A 37 -9.33 3.08 -8.99
C ARG A 37 -7.82 2.87 -9.15
N ASN A 38 -7.11 3.95 -9.43
CA ASN A 38 -5.68 3.94 -9.72
C ASN A 38 -4.90 4.69 -8.65
N ALA A 39 -3.71 4.19 -8.34
CA ALA A 39 -2.70 4.95 -7.62
C ALA A 39 -1.40 4.95 -8.43
N PHE A 40 -0.62 6.02 -8.30
CA PHE A 40 0.62 6.22 -9.02
C PHE A 40 1.72 6.57 -8.03
N LEU A 41 2.83 5.82 -8.08
CA LEU A 41 4.04 6.06 -7.31
C LEU A 41 5.09 6.58 -8.30
N TYR A 42 5.32 7.90 -8.27
CA TYR A 42 6.32 8.59 -9.08
C TYR A 42 7.63 8.64 -8.29
N PHE A 43 8.62 7.85 -8.68
CA PHE A 43 9.93 7.88 -8.05
C PHE A 43 10.76 9.04 -8.58
N GLY A 44 11.71 9.50 -7.77
CA GLY A 44 12.73 10.46 -8.18
C GLY A 44 13.89 9.79 -8.93
N PRO A 45 14.94 10.56 -9.25
CA PRO A 45 16.19 10.04 -9.81
C PRO A 45 16.77 8.93 -8.93
N SER A 46 17.41 7.95 -9.55
CA SER A 46 18.06 6.82 -8.85
C SER A 46 17.13 6.07 -7.89
N ASN A 47 15.85 5.94 -8.24
CA ASN A 47 14.81 5.30 -7.43
C ASN A 47 14.59 5.94 -6.04
N SER A 48 14.96 7.21 -5.88
CA SER A 48 14.69 7.95 -4.65
C SER A 48 13.19 8.16 -4.42
N PRO A 49 12.75 8.35 -3.15
CA PRO A 49 11.37 8.68 -2.85
C PRO A 49 10.92 9.96 -3.59
N GLY A 50 9.80 9.86 -4.31
CA GLY A 50 9.17 10.98 -4.98
C GLY A 50 7.78 11.27 -4.43
N GLN A 51 6.74 11.08 -5.25
CA GLN A 51 5.36 11.47 -4.95
C GLN A 51 4.39 10.31 -5.20
N VAL A 52 3.29 10.29 -4.45
CA VAL A 52 2.15 9.40 -4.65
C VAL A 52 0.97 10.23 -5.13
N ALA A 53 0.21 9.73 -6.10
CA ALA A 53 -1.07 10.31 -6.51
C ALA A 53 -2.16 9.24 -6.55
N TYR A 54 -3.38 9.66 -6.25
CA TYR A 54 -4.56 8.81 -6.22
C TYR A 54 -5.53 9.28 -7.31
N GLY A 55 -5.65 8.52 -8.39
CA GLY A 55 -6.36 8.97 -9.60
C GLY A 55 -5.79 10.28 -10.13
N ASN A 56 -6.66 11.28 -10.28
CA ASN A 56 -6.29 12.66 -10.66
C ASN A 56 -6.16 13.59 -9.44
N GLY A 57 -6.07 13.05 -8.22
CA GLY A 57 -5.93 13.83 -7.00
C GLY A 57 -4.56 14.49 -6.85
N GLU A 58 -4.41 15.27 -5.78
CA GLU A 58 -3.15 15.91 -5.43
C GLU A 58 -2.02 14.89 -5.22
N ARG A 59 -0.81 15.34 -5.52
CA ARG A 59 0.41 14.58 -5.31
C ARG A 59 0.90 14.80 -3.89
N VAL A 60 1.16 13.71 -3.18
CA VAL A 60 1.64 13.72 -1.80
C VAL A 60 3.04 13.12 -1.74
N PRO A 61 4.01 13.74 -1.04
CA PRO A 61 5.36 13.20 -0.94
C PRO A 61 5.38 11.78 -0.34
N MET A 62 6.12 10.86 -0.96
CA MET A 62 6.28 9.49 -0.43
C MET A 62 6.72 9.44 1.05
N PRO A 63 7.63 10.32 1.54
CA PRO A 63 8.01 10.36 2.96
C PRO A 63 6.82 10.55 3.92
N TYR A 64 5.73 11.19 3.49
CA TYR A 64 4.53 11.35 4.29
C TYR A 64 3.91 10.01 4.73
N TYR A 65 3.90 9.03 3.82
CA TYR A 65 3.37 7.67 4.05
C TYR A 65 4.39 6.73 4.69
N LEU A 66 5.65 7.16 4.79
CA LEU A 66 6.76 6.40 5.37
C LEU A 66 7.23 7.00 6.71
N ARG A 67 6.42 7.87 7.33
CA ARG A 67 6.82 8.53 8.57
C ARG A 67 6.88 7.54 9.74
N LYS A 68 7.93 7.66 10.54
CA LYS A 68 8.08 7.05 11.87
C LYS A 68 7.71 8.08 12.93
N LYS A 69 7.12 7.66 14.04
CA LYS A 69 6.92 8.52 15.22
C LYS A 69 8.06 8.45 16.24
N LYS A 70 8.85 7.38 16.18
CA LYS A 70 9.99 7.13 17.07
C LYS A 70 11.09 6.45 16.25
N ASP A 71 12.33 6.80 16.54
CA ASP A 71 13.48 6.09 15.97
C ASP A 71 13.47 4.62 16.39
N GLY A 72 13.90 3.74 15.47
CA GLY A 72 13.82 2.29 15.66
C GLY A 72 12.40 1.70 15.60
N SER A 73 11.36 2.51 15.37
CA SER A 73 9.99 1.98 15.27
C SER A 73 9.81 1.06 14.04
N ASN A 74 9.20 -0.10 14.29
CA ASN A 74 8.74 -1.02 13.25
C ASN A 74 7.42 -0.58 12.59
N SER A 75 6.90 0.60 12.94
CA SER A 75 5.63 1.13 12.44
C SER A 75 5.84 2.29 11.48
N ARG A 76 5.05 2.34 10.40
CA ARG A 76 4.95 3.47 9.46
C ARG A 76 3.55 4.02 9.47
N TYR A 77 3.41 5.31 9.69
CA TYR A 77 2.12 5.96 9.87
C TYR A 77 1.69 6.66 8.60
N PHE A 78 0.39 6.78 8.39
CA PHE A 78 -0.18 7.63 7.37
C PHE A 78 -1.58 8.06 7.77
N ASN A 79 -2.09 9.15 7.17
CA ASN A 79 -3.51 9.44 7.21
C ASN A 79 -4.13 8.97 5.91
N ALA A 80 -5.27 8.29 6.01
CA ALA A 80 -6.09 8.02 4.85
C ALA A 80 -6.76 9.31 4.34
N GLN A 81 -7.36 9.26 3.14
CA GLN A 81 -8.08 10.40 2.56
C GLN A 81 -9.18 10.95 3.48
N GLY A 82 -9.80 10.10 4.32
CA GLY A 82 -10.77 10.51 5.34
C GLY A 82 -10.17 11.14 6.61
N GLY A 83 -8.87 11.45 6.63
CA GLY A 83 -8.16 12.06 7.76
C GLY A 83 -7.79 11.10 8.89
N LYS A 84 -8.41 9.91 8.95
CA LYS A 84 -8.11 8.88 9.95
C LYS A 84 -6.65 8.40 9.83
N GLU A 85 -5.95 8.34 10.96
CA GLU A 85 -4.58 7.83 11.01
C GLU A 85 -4.56 6.30 11.12
N PHE A 86 -3.67 5.69 10.35
CA PHE A 86 -3.36 4.26 10.40
C PHE A 86 -1.85 4.06 10.49
N LYS A 87 -1.45 2.83 10.79
CA LYS A 87 -0.06 2.41 10.71
C LYS A 87 0.10 1.01 10.15
N TRP A 88 1.13 0.82 9.33
CA TRP A 88 1.66 -0.50 9.02
C TRP A 88 2.69 -0.88 10.09
N LYS A 89 2.45 -1.95 10.83
CA LYS A 89 3.36 -2.52 11.83
C LYS A 89 4.03 -3.75 11.24
N THR A 90 5.36 -3.77 11.21
CA THR A 90 6.12 -4.99 10.88
C THR A 90 6.10 -5.91 12.10
N VAL A 91 5.42 -7.05 11.96
CA VAL A 91 5.28 -8.06 13.04
C VAL A 91 6.42 -9.08 12.95
N SER A 92 6.81 -9.46 11.74
CA SER A 92 7.98 -10.30 11.45
C SER A 92 8.58 -9.95 10.08
N SER A 93 9.64 -10.63 9.66
CA SER A 93 10.20 -10.49 8.31
C SER A 93 9.22 -10.92 7.20
N GLN A 94 8.19 -11.69 7.55
CA GLN A 94 7.22 -12.26 6.62
C GLN A 94 5.80 -11.74 6.85
N ARG A 95 5.59 -10.82 7.80
CA ARG A 95 4.25 -10.35 8.16
C ARG A 95 4.20 -8.88 8.53
N MET A 96 3.20 -8.18 7.99
CA MET A 96 2.86 -6.80 8.33
C MET A 96 1.37 -6.67 8.59
N GLU A 97 1.00 -5.80 9.53
CA GLU A 97 -0.38 -5.54 9.89
C GLU A 97 -0.70 -4.06 9.76
N LEU A 98 -1.77 -3.75 9.05
CA LEU A 98 -2.36 -2.42 9.04
C LEU A 98 -3.32 -2.31 10.20
N CYS A 99 -3.07 -1.38 11.10
CA CYS A 99 -3.92 -1.16 12.27
C CYS A 99 -4.11 0.31 12.60
N ASP A 100 -5.16 0.60 13.37
CA ASP A 100 -5.23 1.82 14.18
C ASP A 100 -4.83 1.48 15.64
N SER A 101 -5.33 2.23 16.62
CA SER A 101 -5.10 1.94 18.04
C SER A 101 -5.84 0.70 18.55
N LEU A 102 -6.92 0.29 17.88
CA LEU A 102 -7.89 -0.70 18.38
C LEU A 102 -8.08 -1.89 17.45
N ASN A 103 -7.99 -1.69 16.13
CA ASN A 103 -8.42 -2.65 15.12
C ASN A 103 -7.33 -2.94 14.09
N VAL A 104 -7.34 -4.17 13.57
CA VAL A 104 -6.56 -4.59 12.40
C VAL A 104 -7.45 -4.53 11.16
N TYR A 105 -6.96 -3.90 10.11
CA TYR A 105 -7.68 -3.63 8.86
C TYR A 105 -7.15 -4.43 7.69
N ALA A 106 -5.85 -4.75 7.71
CA ALA A 106 -5.23 -5.57 6.70
C ALA A 106 -4.06 -6.35 7.29
N VAL A 107 -3.80 -7.52 6.72
CA VAL A 107 -2.62 -8.33 7.02
C VAL A 107 -1.95 -8.68 5.71
N TRP A 108 -0.67 -8.36 5.59
CA TRP A 108 0.18 -8.85 4.51
C TRP A 108 1.06 -9.97 5.06
N GLU A 109 1.12 -11.08 4.33
CA GLU A 109 1.95 -12.23 4.67
C GLU A 109 2.66 -12.75 3.43
N LYS A 110 3.95 -13.07 3.59
CA LYS A 110 4.71 -13.76 2.55
C LYS A 110 4.19 -15.20 2.42
N ALA A 111 3.98 -15.64 1.19
CA ALA A 111 3.51 -16.98 0.92
C ALA A 111 4.60 -18.02 1.26
N PRO A 112 4.21 -19.20 1.76
CA PRO A 112 5.12 -20.34 1.85
C PRO A 112 5.66 -20.74 0.47
N PRO A 113 6.87 -21.34 0.40
CA PRO A 113 7.39 -21.90 -0.84
C PRO A 113 6.42 -22.91 -1.46
N GLY A 114 6.24 -22.85 -2.78
CA GLY A 114 5.41 -23.81 -3.54
C GLY A 114 3.98 -23.35 -3.82
N LEU A 115 3.56 -22.17 -3.38
CA LEU A 115 2.32 -21.54 -3.83
C LEU A 115 2.54 -20.76 -5.14
N GLU A 116 1.47 -20.55 -5.90
CA GLU A 116 1.48 -19.81 -7.18
C GLU A 116 1.70 -18.30 -7.01
N HIS A 117 1.65 -17.79 -5.78
CA HIS A 117 1.81 -16.37 -5.47
C HIS A 117 2.89 -16.16 -4.40
N ASP A 118 3.56 -15.01 -4.44
CA ASP A 118 4.66 -14.68 -3.51
C ASP A 118 4.20 -14.19 -2.14
N ALA A 119 2.99 -13.63 -2.08
CA ALA A 119 2.41 -13.05 -0.87
C ALA A 119 0.89 -12.92 -0.98
N GLN A 120 0.24 -12.80 0.17
CA GLN A 120 -1.20 -12.55 0.27
C GLN A 120 -1.47 -11.30 1.11
N VAL A 121 -2.53 -10.58 0.74
CA VAL A 121 -3.10 -9.50 1.56
C VAL A 121 -4.53 -9.87 1.91
N THR A 122 -4.82 -9.91 3.21
CA THR A 122 -6.17 -10.14 3.74
C THR A 122 -6.72 -8.84 4.29
N LEU A 123 -7.90 -8.42 3.82
CA LEU A 123 -8.59 -7.22 4.28
C LEU A 123 -9.75 -7.53 5.22
N SER A 124 -9.99 -6.64 6.18
CA SER A 124 -11.27 -6.57 6.88
C SER A 124 -12.34 -5.91 6.00
N ALA A 125 -13.62 -6.21 6.25
CA ALA A 125 -14.71 -5.60 5.48
C ALA A 125 -14.67 -4.06 5.50
N THR A 126 -14.31 -3.47 6.64
CA THR A 126 -14.21 -2.01 6.79
C THR A 126 -13.08 -1.40 5.93
N SER A 127 -12.01 -2.16 5.66
CA SER A 127 -10.89 -1.63 4.89
C SER A 127 -11.08 -1.68 3.38
N LEU A 128 -12.11 -2.39 2.91
CA LEU A 128 -12.49 -2.40 1.50
C LEU A 128 -12.79 -1.00 0.97
N ALA A 129 -13.41 -0.14 1.78
CA ALA A 129 -13.73 1.24 1.40
C ALA A 129 -12.48 2.07 1.01
N PHE A 130 -11.29 1.68 1.46
CA PHE A 130 -10.03 2.36 1.16
C PHE A 130 -8.94 1.38 0.68
N ALA A 131 -9.34 0.27 0.04
CA ALA A 131 -8.43 -0.79 -0.41
C ALA A 131 -7.28 -0.28 -1.30
N THR A 132 -7.53 0.73 -2.15
CA THR A 132 -6.46 1.35 -2.95
C THR A 132 -5.38 1.97 -2.08
N GLU A 133 -5.74 2.65 -0.99
CA GLU A 133 -4.79 3.27 -0.06
C GLU A 133 -4.04 2.21 0.74
N VAL A 134 -4.73 1.14 1.16
CA VAL A 134 -4.11 -0.01 1.83
C VAL A 134 -2.97 -0.58 0.98
N LEU A 135 -3.25 -0.88 -0.29
CA LEU A 135 -2.22 -1.43 -1.17
C LEU A 135 -1.15 -0.42 -1.56
N THR A 136 -1.51 0.84 -1.80
CA THR A 136 -0.54 1.86 -2.16
C THR A 136 0.48 2.04 -1.05
N THR A 137 0.01 2.14 0.18
CA THR A 137 0.89 2.25 1.35
C THR A 137 1.66 0.96 1.59
N LEU A 138 1.05 -0.23 1.48
CA LEU A 138 1.77 -1.50 1.59
C LEU A 138 2.90 -1.61 0.57
N MET A 139 2.62 -1.35 -0.71
CA MET A 139 3.62 -1.41 -1.79
C MET A 139 4.75 -0.43 -1.53
N LEU A 140 4.43 0.81 -1.13
CA LEU A 140 5.45 1.79 -0.79
C LEU A 140 6.31 1.33 0.39
N ASN A 141 5.71 0.69 1.40
CA ASN A 141 6.43 0.12 2.53
C ASN A 141 7.37 -1.02 2.11
N LEU A 142 6.92 -1.92 1.24
CA LEU A 142 7.74 -3.03 0.74
C LEU A 142 8.91 -2.53 -0.13
N VAL A 143 8.66 -1.57 -1.01
CA VAL A 143 9.71 -0.93 -1.82
C VAL A 143 10.71 -0.20 -0.93
N ALA A 144 10.25 0.52 0.09
CA ALA A 144 11.12 1.20 1.05
C ALA A 144 12.07 0.24 1.78
N LYS A 145 11.60 -0.95 2.15
CA LYS A 145 12.45 -2.00 2.70
C LYS A 145 13.48 -2.52 1.71
N GLN A 146 13.10 -2.67 0.44
CA GLN A 146 13.98 -3.19 -0.59
C GLN A 146 15.07 -2.19 -1.00
N LEU A 147 14.75 -0.90 -1.00
CA LEU A 147 15.63 0.19 -1.42
C LEU A 147 16.33 0.91 -0.25
N ASP A 148 16.25 0.33 0.95
CA ASP A 148 16.92 0.79 2.18
C ASP A 148 16.66 2.25 2.57
N PHE A 149 15.44 2.75 2.32
CA PHE A 149 14.95 4.02 2.88
C PHE A 149 13.86 3.82 3.93
N TRP A 150 13.88 2.64 4.57
CA TRP A 150 12.90 2.20 5.56
C TRP A 150 13.01 2.94 6.89
#